data_AF-A0A1M6E3S4-F1
#
_entry.id   AF-A0A1M6E3S4-F1
#
_cell.length_a   1.000
_cell.length_b   1.000
_cell.length_c   1.000
_cell.angle_alpha   90.00
_cell.angle_beta   90.00
_cell.angle_gamma   90.00
#
_symmetry.space_group_name_H-M   'P 1'
#
loop_
_entity.id
_entity.type
_entity.pdbx_description
1 polymer ?
#
loop_
_entity_poly.entity_id
_entity_poly.type
_entity_poly.pdbx_seq_one_letter_code
_entity_poly.pdbx_strand_id
1 'polypeptide(L)'
;MFSRKKETPQIDPQQRELYEHARKRVIQKKRLFYHFVVFIVGSAFFALLNIVFGYGKDFTFFGVNWYVIAIVFWAFLFVIHFCNVWLFSTFMGQEWTDKQMERLVIKQKEEIALIQKDVDLMYPKDDLQQKKEAFITQKQNTEVKEKNEQIITMIAAAGENNALGKDNDLVWHLPDDFKRFKQLTTGHYIIMGRKTFESFPKLLPNRIHVVISRNTNYQAPGAIVVQTMQDALAIAKNDENPFIIGGGEIYKLGLDVANCIELTRVHSDFEADAFFPEIDQDTWELIQEEFHDVDDKHKFPFTYLTYKRK
;
A
#
# COMPACT_ATOMS: atom_id res chain seq x y z
N MET A 1 13.50 -4.74 39.31
CA MET A 1 14.56 -3.85 38.80
C MET A 1 14.10 -3.36 37.43
N PHE A 2 13.47 -2.17 37.36
CA PHE A 2 12.89 -1.66 36.12
C PHE A 2 13.99 -1.00 35.28
N SER A 3 14.29 -1.59 34.12
CA SER A 3 15.19 -1.00 33.14
C SER A 3 14.49 0.20 32.50
N ARG A 4 14.92 1.42 32.83
CA ARG A 4 14.54 2.63 32.09
C ARG A 4 15.22 2.57 30.73
N LYS A 5 14.46 2.19 29.69
CA LYS A 5 14.87 2.38 28.30
C LYS A 5 15.08 3.88 28.09
N LYS A 6 16.30 4.30 27.75
CA LYS A 6 16.57 5.68 27.30
C LYS A 6 15.77 5.91 26.02
N GLU A 7 14.75 6.76 26.09
CA GLU A 7 14.12 7.30 24.90
C GLU A 7 15.14 8.21 24.21
N THR A 8 15.61 7.79 23.04
CA THR A 8 16.28 8.69 22.10
C THR A 8 15.26 9.76 21.67
N PRO A 9 15.57 11.07 21.78
CA PRO A 9 14.66 12.11 21.33
C PRO A 9 14.46 11.94 19.82
N GLN A 10 13.27 11.51 19.41
CA GLN A 10 12.85 11.62 18.01
C GLN A 10 12.79 13.12 17.71
N ILE A 11 13.69 13.60 16.86
CA ILE A 11 13.66 14.97 16.37
C ILE A 11 12.28 15.19 15.74
N ASP A 12 11.55 16.17 16.24
CA ASP A 12 10.23 16.58 15.74
C ASP A 12 10.30 16.75 14.21
N PRO A 13 9.37 16.14 13.43
CA PRO A 13 9.33 16.29 11.98
C PRO A 13 9.52 17.72 11.49
N GLN A 14 9.00 18.71 12.21
CA GLN A 14 9.19 20.13 11.90
C GLN A 14 10.64 20.59 12.08
N GLN A 15 11.31 20.17 13.16
CA GLN A 15 12.73 20.46 13.39
C GLN A 15 13.63 19.83 12.31
N ARG A 16 13.27 18.64 11.83
CA ARG A 16 14.00 17.96 10.75
C ARG A 16 13.88 18.71 9.42
N GLU A 17 12.70 19.22 9.09
CA GLU A 17 12.48 20.03 7.89
C GLU A 17 13.24 21.36 7.94
N LEU A 18 13.22 22.05 9.09
CA LEU A 18 14.00 23.27 9.30
C LEU A 18 15.50 23.03 9.11
N TYR A 19 16.02 21.91 9.61
CA TYR A 19 17.43 21.53 9.46
C TYR A 19 17.79 21.23 7.99
N GLU A 20 16.98 20.43 7.29
CA GLU A 20 17.20 20.12 5.87
C GLU A 20 17.14 21.37 4.99
N HIS A 21 16.22 22.29 5.28
CA HIS A 21 16.12 23.57 4.60
C HIS A 21 17.36 24.45 4.84
N ALA A 22 17.79 24.60 6.10
CA ALA A 22 19.01 25.34 6.44
C ALA A 22 20.24 24.77 5.72
N ARG A 23 20.37 23.44 5.69
CA ARG A 23 21.44 22.74 4.97
C ARG A 23 21.42 23.03 3.47
N LYS A 24 20.26 22.95 2.82
CA LYS A 24 20.09 23.29 1.39
C LYS A 24 20.50 24.74 1.10
N ARG A 25 20.14 25.69 1.97
CA ARG A 25 20.52 27.11 1.82
C ARG A 25 22.02 27.33 1.94
N VAL A 26 22.70 26.64 2.85
CA VAL A 26 24.17 26.71 2.96
C VAL A 26 24.84 26.22 1.67
N ILE A 27 24.35 25.10 1.11
CA ILE A 27 24.89 24.53 -0.13
C ILE A 27 24.69 25.49 -1.32
N GLN A 28 23.51 26.09 -1.46
CA GLN A 28 23.23 27.06 -2.53
C GLN A 28 24.15 28.29 -2.46
N LYS A 29 24.35 28.86 -1.26
CA LYS A 29 25.26 30.00 -1.07
C LYS A 29 26.72 29.65 -1.34
N LYS A 30 27.18 28.46 -0.93
CA LYS A 30 28.52 27.95 -1.25
C LYS A 30 28.72 27.79 -2.76
N ARG A 31 27.71 27.27 -3.47
CA ARG A 31 27.76 27.13 -4.94
C ARG A 31 27.84 28.48 -5.65
N LEU A 32 27.09 29.48 -5.20
CA LEU A 32 27.18 30.85 -5.72
C LEU A 32 28.58 31.44 -5.52
N PHE A 33 29.16 31.27 -4.33
CA PHE A 33 30.52 31.72 -4.05
C PHE A 33 31.55 31.03 -4.95
N TYR A 34 31.42 29.72 -5.17
CA TYR A 34 32.28 29.01 -6.11
C TYR A 34 32.17 29.57 -7.54
N HIS A 35 30.96 29.84 -8.04
CA HIS A 35 30.78 30.46 -9.36
C HIS A 35 31.38 31.86 -9.44
N PHE A 36 31.33 32.62 -8.34
CA PHE A 36 31.97 33.94 -8.25
C PHE A 36 33.50 33.85 -8.35
N VAL A 37 34.11 32.91 -7.62
CA VAL A 37 35.57 32.68 -7.70
C VAL A 37 35.98 32.25 -9.11
N VAL A 38 35.25 31.30 -9.71
CA VAL A 38 35.48 30.85 -11.10
C VAL A 38 35.35 32.01 -12.09
N PHE A 39 34.36 32.89 -11.91
CA PHE A 39 34.17 34.07 -12.75
C PHE A 39 35.36 35.04 -12.67
N ILE A 40 35.88 35.32 -11.47
CA ILE A 40 37.06 36.22 -11.31
C ILE A 40 38.29 35.60 -11.96
N VAL A 41 38.61 34.35 -11.62
CA VAL A 41 39.81 33.65 -12.13
C VAL A 41 39.75 33.54 -13.65
N GLY A 42 38.58 33.19 -14.17
CA GLY A 42 38.38 33.05 -15.60
C GLY A 42 38.41 34.38 -16.36
N SER A 43 37.86 35.46 -15.78
CA SER A 43 37.95 36.80 -16.39
C SER A 43 39.40 37.28 -16.46
N ALA A 44 40.18 37.05 -15.39
CA ALA A 44 41.61 37.34 -15.38
C ALA A 44 42.39 36.49 -16.40
N PHE A 45 42.02 35.21 -16.55
CA PHE A 45 42.61 34.30 -17.53
C PHE A 45 42.35 34.75 -18.98
N PHE A 46 41.12 35.13 -19.32
CA PHE A 46 40.80 35.64 -20.66
C PHE A 46 41.51 36.95 -20.97
N ALA A 47 41.64 37.85 -19.99
CA ALA A 47 42.42 39.08 -20.13
C ALA A 47 43.92 38.77 -20.36
N LEU A 48 44.50 37.85 -19.58
CA LEU A 48 45.89 37.43 -19.73
C LEU A 48 46.18 36.74 -21.08
N LEU A 49 45.27 35.90 -21.58
CA LEU A 49 45.41 35.24 -22.89
C LEU A 49 45.54 36.25 -24.03
N ASN A 50 44.75 37.33 -23.98
CA ASN A 50 44.83 38.37 -25.00
C ASN A 50 46.12 39.20 -24.84
N ILE A 51 46.40 39.68 -23.62
CA ILE A 51 47.50 40.61 -23.36
C ILE A 51 48.88 39.94 -23.57
N VAL A 52 49.08 38.78 -22.95
CA VAL A 52 50.39 38.10 -22.89
C VAL A 52 50.65 37.26 -24.13
N PHE A 53 49.66 36.46 -24.55
CA PHE A 53 49.84 35.48 -25.63
C PHE A 53 49.38 36.01 -26.99
N GLY A 54 48.75 37.18 -27.05
CA GLY A 54 48.25 37.75 -28.30
C GLY A 54 47.14 36.96 -28.97
N TYR A 55 46.51 36.05 -28.23
CA TYR A 55 45.48 35.18 -28.79
C TYR A 55 44.25 36.01 -29.20
N GLY A 56 43.86 35.89 -30.47
CA GLY A 56 42.70 36.57 -31.05
C GLY A 56 42.80 38.10 -31.12
N LYS A 57 44.01 38.70 -31.11
CA LYS A 57 44.20 40.17 -31.19
C LYS A 57 43.51 40.82 -32.40
N ASP A 58 43.41 40.12 -33.52
CA ASP A 58 42.74 40.62 -34.73
C ASP A 58 41.22 40.37 -34.75
N PHE A 59 40.71 39.59 -33.77
CA PHE A 59 39.29 39.26 -33.67
C PHE A 59 38.57 40.28 -32.79
N THR A 60 37.94 41.25 -33.45
CA THR A 60 37.08 42.25 -32.82
C THR A 60 35.64 42.05 -33.25
N PHE A 61 34.70 42.25 -32.34
CA PHE A 61 33.28 42.13 -32.62
C PHE A 61 32.60 43.42 -32.14
N PHE A 62 31.91 44.10 -33.04
CA PHE A 62 31.40 45.47 -32.84
C PHE A 62 32.46 46.48 -32.34
N GLY A 63 33.71 46.36 -32.81
CA GLY A 63 34.82 47.25 -32.43
C GLY A 63 35.39 47.00 -31.04
N VAL A 64 34.95 45.94 -30.35
CA VAL A 64 35.41 45.54 -29.02
C VAL A 64 36.21 44.24 -29.11
N ASN A 65 37.29 44.12 -28.33
CA ASN A 65 38.11 42.91 -28.27
C ASN A 65 37.29 41.70 -27.80
N TRP A 66 37.52 40.53 -28.42
CA TRP A 66 36.77 39.30 -28.14
C TRP A 66 36.73 38.91 -26.65
N TYR A 67 37.80 39.14 -25.90
CA TYR A 67 37.88 38.77 -24.48
C TYR A 67 36.94 39.62 -23.61
N VAL A 68 36.68 40.89 -24.00
CA VAL A 68 35.74 41.77 -23.29
C VAL A 68 34.32 41.25 -23.46
N ILE A 69 33.96 40.79 -24.66
CA ILE A 69 32.65 40.20 -24.94
C ILE A 69 32.48 38.87 -24.19
N ALA A 70 33.54 38.04 -24.15
CA ALA A 70 33.53 36.82 -23.36
C ALA A 70 33.32 37.10 -21.86
N ILE A 71 33.99 38.13 -21.31
CA ILE A 71 33.81 38.56 -19.92
C ILE A 71 32.38 39.08 -19.69
N VAL A 72 31.82 39.88 -20.61
CA VAL A 72 30.44 40.40 -20.51
C VAL A 72 29.42 39.26 -20.54
N PHE A 73 29.57 38.31 -21.45
CA PHE A 73 28.70 37.13 -21.53
C PHE A 73 28.80 36.29 -20.25
N TRP A 74 30.01 36.10 -19.74
CA TRP A 74 30.22 35.35 -18.50
C TRP A 74 29.66 36.07 -17.27
N ALA A 75 29.78 37.41 -17.23
CA ALA A 75 29.20 38.25 -16.19
C ALA A 75 27.66 38.17 -16.21
N PHE A 76 27.06 38.15 -17.40
CA PHE A 76 25.62 37.98 -17.56
C PHE A 76 25.12 36.65 -16.98
N LEU A 77 25.81 35.53 -17.26
CA LEU A 77 25.49 34.23 -16.67
C LEU A 77 25.64 34.23 -15.13
N PHE A 78 26.67 34.90 -14.61
CA PHE A 78 26.85 35.06 -13.17
C PHE A 78 25.72 35.87 -12.53
N VAL A 79 25.28 36.97 -13.16
CA VAL A 79 24.16 37.80 -12.70
C VAL A 79 22.85 37.00 -12.67
N ILE A 80 22.56 36.20 -13.70
CA ILE A 80 21.39 35.30 -13.69
C ILE A 80 21.45 34.34 -12.49
N HIS A 81 22.59 33.70 -12.26
CA HIS A 81 22.75 32.77 -11.14
C HIS A 81 22.61 33.49 -9.78
N PHE A 82 23.16 34.70 -9.65
CA PHE A 82 23.03 35.55 -8.47
C PHE A 82 21.57 35.93 -8.20
N CYS A 83 20.85 36.42 -9.21
CA CYS A 83 19.42 36.77 -9.09
C CYS A 83 18.56 35.55 -8.73
N ASN A 84 18.84 34.37 -9.28
CA ASN A 84 18.13 33.15 -8.93
C ASN A 84 18.34 32.73 -7.47
N VAL A 85 19.59 32.78 -6.98
CA VAL A 85 19.93 32.37 -5.61
C VAL A 85 19.49 33.39 -4.57
N TRP A 86 19.47 34.68 -4.90
CA TRP A 86 19.25 35.75 -3.93
C TRP A 86 17.88 36.43 -4.05
N LEU A 87 17.41 36.73 -5.27
CA LEU A 87 16.22 37.55 -5.52
C LEU A 87 14.94 36.71 -5.57
N PHE A 88 14.96 35.55 -6.22
CA PHE A 88 13.79 34.65 -6.23
C PHE A 88 13.61 33.90 -4.91
N SER A 89 14.70 33.61 -4.19
CA SER A 89 14.63 32.93 -2.88
C SER A 89 14.09 33.79 -1.74
N THR A 90 14.10 35.12 -1.89
CA THR A 90 13.58 36.07 -0.89
C THR A 90 12.12 36.42 -1.15
N PHE A 91 11.67 36.45 -2.41
CA PHE A 91 10.29 36.79 -2.77
C PHE A 91 9.31 35.62 -2.62
N MET A 92 9.74 34.39 -2.89
CA MET A 92 8.96 33.14 -2.70
C MET A 92 9.74 32.13 -1.86
N GLY A 93 10.32 32.61 -0.75
CA GLY A 93 11.02 31.76 0.21
C GLY A 93 10.08 30.91 1.05
N GLN A 94 10.64 29.95 1.80
CA GLN A 94 9.89 29.05 2.67
C GLN A 94 8.97 29.80 3.66
N GLU A 95 9.38 30.95 4.20
CA GLU A 95 8.54 31.75 5.10
C GLU A 95 7.24 32.25 4.46
N TRP A 96 7.26 32.54 3.15
CA TRP A 96 6.05 32.91 2.42
C TRP A 96 5.15 31.69 2.23
N THR A 97 5.74 30.54 1.89
CA THR A 97 5.04 29.26 1.73
C THR A 97 4.42 28.80 3.05
N ASP A 98 5.15 28.90 4.15
CA ASP A 98 4.71 28.55 5.50
C ASP A 98 3.54 29.45 5.93
N LYS A 99 3.63 30.76 5.67
CA LYS A 99 2.51 31.69 5.91
C LYS A 99 1.27 31.37 5.08
N GLN A 100 1.43 30.92 3.83
CA GLN A 100 0.27 30.48 3.03
C GLN A 100 -0.29 29.16 3.56
N MET A 101 0.57 28.23 3.96
CA MET A 101 0.16 26.94 4.51
C MET A 101 -0.59 27.11 5.83
N GLU A 102 -0.09 27.95 6.73
CA GLU A 102 -0.73 28.27 7.99
C GLU A 102 -2.12 28.87 7.77
N ARG A 103 -2.26 29.80 6.81
CA ARG A 103 -3.57 30.34 6.41
C ARG A 103 -4.54 29.27 5.90
N LEU A 104 -4.05 28.31 5.13
CA LEU A 104 -4.88 27.21 4.60
C LEU A 104 -5.31 26.24 5.71
N VAL A 105 -4.39 25.90 6.63
CA VAL A 105 -4.69 25.04 7.79
C VAL A 105 -5.70 25.70 8.72
N ILE A 106 -5.59 27.02 8.95
CA ILE A 106 -6.59 27.77 9.74
C ILE A 106 -7.98 27.67 9.08
N LYS A 107 -8.06 27.93 7.77
CA LYS A 107 -9.33 27.80 7.02
C LYS A 107 -9.92 26.40 7.09
N GLN A 108 -9.09 25.36 6.94
CA GLN A 108 -9.55 23.97 7.07
C GLN A 108 -10.04 23.67 8.48
N LYS A 109 -9.36 24.18 9.53
CA LYS A 109 -9.81 24.00 10.91
C LYS A 109 -11.15 24.68 11.17
N GLU A 110 -11.36 25.88 10.62
CA GLU A 110 -12.64 26.60 10.69
C GLU A 110 -13.76 25.81 9.98
N GLU A 111 -13.49 25.29 8.79
CA GLU A 111 -14.43 24.49 8.02
C GLU A 111 -14.78 23.16 8.74
N ILE A 112 -13.78 22.45 9.28
CA ILE A 112 -13.99 21.25 10.11
C ILE A 112 -14.82 21.58 11.34
N ALA A 113 -14.59 22.73 11.99
CA ALA A 113 -15.37 23.14 13.15
C ALA A 113 -16.83 23.44 12.80
N LEU A 114 -17.09 24.05 11.63
CA LEU A 114 -18.44 24.26 11.11
C LEU A 114 -19.13 22.94 10.79
N ILE A 115 -18.46 22.03 10.08
CA ILE A 115 -18.98 20.69 9.79
C ILE A 115 -19.27 19.93 11.08
N GLN A 116 -18.38 19.98 12.08
CA GLN A 116 -18.60 19.33 13.36
C GLN A 116 -19.81 19.91 14.09
N LYS A 117 -20.03 21.22 14.01
CA LYS A 117 -21.22 21.89 14.57
C LYS A 117 -22.50 21.44 13.86
N ASP A 118 -22.48 21.33 12.52
CA ASP A 118 -23.63 20.85 11.74
C ASP A 118 -23.92 19.38 12.04
N VAL A 119 -22.89 18.54 12.18
CA VAL A 119 -23.03 17.14 12.61
C VAL A 119 -23.61 17.06 14.02
N ASP A 120 -23.12 17.87 14.96
CA ASP A 120 -23.63 17.90 16.34
C ASP A 120 -25.09 18.39 16.41
N LEU A 121 -25.54 19.22 15.46
CA LEU A 121 -26.94 19.66 15.33
C LEU A 121 -27.84 18.59 14.69
N MET A 122 -27.36 17.90 13.65
CA MET A 122 -28.10 16.83 12.97
C MET A 122 -28.16 15.54 13.78
N TYR A 123 -27.11 15.27 14.56
CA TYR A 123 -26.97 14.10 15.43
C TYR A 123 -26.56 14.53 16.83
N PRO A 124 -27.52 14.98 17.66
CA PRO A 124 -27.23 15.39 19.03
C PRO A 124 -26.50 14.28 19.79
N LYS A 125 -25.39 14.62 20.45
CA LYS A 125 -24.57 13.66 21.20
C LYS A 125 -25.37 12.89 22.25
N ASP A 126 -26.41 13.49 22.81
CA ASP A 126 -27.31 12.85 23.77
C ASP A 126 -28.17 11.76 23.11
N ASP A 127 -28.63 11.96 21.86
CA ASP A 127 -29.34 10.94 21.07
C ASP A 127 -28.39 9.81 20.65
N LEU A 128 -27.14 10.14 20.31
CA LEU A 128 -26.09 9.14 20.03
C LEU A 128 -25.70 8.36 21.29
N GLN A 129 -25.62 9.01 22.46
CA GLN A 129 -25.37 8.35 23.74
C GLN A 129 -26.53 7.47 24.15
N GLN A 130 -27.78 7.93 24.02
CA GLN A 130 -28.96 7.09 24.27
C GLN A 130 -29.05 5.92 23.30
N LYS A 131 -28.77 6.11 22.00
CA LYS A 131 -28.71 5.01 21.03
C LYS A 131 -27.56 4.06 21.31
N LYS A 132 -26.41 4.55 21.76
CA LYS A 132 -25.25 3.73 22.15
C LYS A 132 -25.53 2.97 23.44
N GLU A 133 -26.14 3.60 24.43
CA GLU A 133 -26.53 2.97 25.70
C GLU A 133 -27.64 1.94 25.45
N ALA A 134 -28.66 2.29 24.66
CA ALA A 134 -29.68 1.35 24.22
C ALA A 134 -29.06 0.18 23.44
N PHE A 135 -28.13 0.43 22.51
CA PHE A 135 -27.40 -0.60 21.77
C PHE A 135 -26.52 -1.45 22.69
N ILE A 136 -25.84 -0.87 23.68
CA ILE A 136 -25.03 -1.60 24.67
C ILE A 136 -25.92 -2.42 25.59
N THR A 137 -27.07 -1.90 26.04
CA THR A 137 -28.05 -2.64 26.85
C THR A 137 -28.72 -3.75 26.05
N GLN A 138 -29.01 -3.52 24.76
CA GLN A 138 -29.51 -4.56 23.86
C GLN A 138 -28.43 -5.62 23.62
N LYS A 139 -27.18 -5.22 23.36
CA LYS A 139 -26.04 -6.11 23.17
C LYS A 139 -25.70 -6.89 24.44
N GLN A 140 -25.79 -6.31 25.64
CA GLN A 140 -25.58 -7.01 26.91
C GLN A 140 -26.71 -7.99 27.24
N ASN A 141 -27.95 -7.67 26.88
CA ASN A 141 -29.07 -8.61 27.00
C ASN A 141 -29.01 -9.72 25.92
N THR A 142 -28.38 -9.47 24.77
CA THR A 142 -28.12 -10.46 23.71
C THR A 142 -26.86 -11.30 23.98
N GLU A 143 -25.81 -10.75 24.60
CA GLU A 143 -24.52 -11.42 24.91
C GLU A 143 -24.65 -12.50 25.99
N VAL A 144 -25.74 -12.54 26.76
CA VAL A 144 -26.04 -13.67 27.66
C VAL A 144 -26.73 -14.82 26.91
N LYS A 145 -27.10 -14.65 25.62
CA LYS A 145 -27.91 -15.65 24.89
C LYS A 145 -27.42 -16.10 23.51
N GLU A 146 -26.45 -15.46 22.86
CA GLU A 146 -25.88 -15.98 21.61
C GLU A 146 -24.35 -16.01 21.63
N LYS A 147 -23.83 -17.22 21.76
CA LYS A 147 -22.47 -17.58 21.37
C LYS A 147 -22.43 -17.42 19.85
N ASN A 148 -21.85 -16.34 19.32
CA ASN A 148 -21.63 -16.19 17.87
C ASN A 148 -20.95 -17.47 17.36
N GLU A 149 -21.67 -18.26 16.57
CA GLU A 149 -21.10 -19.43 15.91
C GLU A 149 -20.19 -18.92 14.79
N GLN A 150 -18.89 -19.20 14.92
CA GLN A 150 -17.91 -18.99 13.87
C GLN A 150 -18.35 -19.74 12.61
N ILE A 151 -18.44 -19.03 11.48
CA ILE A 151 -18.77 -19.63 10.17
C ILE A 151 -17.45 -19.91 9.45
N ILE A 152 -17.14 -21.16 9.14
CA ILE A 152 -15.92 -21.52 8.42
C ILE A 152 -16.23 -21.62 6.93
N THR A 153 -15.51 -20.86 6.10
CA THR A 153 -15.77 -20.81 4.66
C THR A 153 -14.60 -21.40 3.87
N MET A 154 -14.85 -22.37 2.99
CA MET A 154 -13.87 -22.73 1.96
C MET A 154 -14.04 -21.81 0.77
N ILE A 155 -12.95 -21.29 0.20
CA ILE A 155 -12.99 -20.46 -1.01
C ILE A 155 -11.99 -20.98 -2.04
N ALA A 156 -12.46 -21.26 -3.25
CA ALA A 156 -11.65 -21.85 -4.31
C ALA A 156 -12.11 -21.40 -5.69
N ALA A 157 -11.19 -21.45 -6.67
CA ALA A 157 -11.52 -21.44 -8.09
C ALA A 157 -11.13 -22.80 -8.67
N ALA A 158 -12.03 -23.46 -9.39
CA ALA A 158 -11.79 -24.78 -9.96
C ALA A 158 -12.37 -24.91 -11.38
N GLY A 159 -11.67 -25.63 -12.26
CA GLY A 159 -12.17 -26.02 -13.59
C GLY A 159 -13.35 -26.98 -13.53
N GLU A 160 -13.97 -27.28 -14.67
CA GLU A 160 -15.14 -28.18 -14.73
C GLU A 160 -14.83 -29.58 -14.16
N ASN A 161 -13.62 -30.08 -14.45
CA ASN A 161 -13.05 -31.31 -13.88
C ASN A 161 -12.49 -31.20 -12.44
N ASN A 162 -12.90 -30.18 -11.66
CA ASN A 162 -12.37 -29.87 -10.32
C ASN A 162 -10.86 -29.56 -10.25
N ALA A 163 -10.18 -29.33 -11.38
CA ALA A 163 -8.78 -28.90 -11.39
C ALA A 163 -8.61 -27.58 -10.63
N LEU A 164 -7.59 -27.47 -9.77
CA LEU A 164 -7.26 -26.21 -9.06
C LEU A 164 -6.08 -25.49 -9.69
N GLY A 165 -5.06 -26.22 -10.14
CA GLY A 165 -3.81 -25.65 -10.63
C GLY A 165 -2.78 -26.73 -10.92
N LYS A 166 -1.65 -26.32 -11.50
CA LYS A 166 -0.54 -27.18 -11.89
C LYS A 166 0.77 -26.50 -11.52
N ASP A 167 1.74 -27.25 -11.00
CA ASP A 167 3.07 -26.75 -10.63
C ASP A 167 3.05 -25.57 -9.62
N ASN A 168 2.04 -25.55 -8.75
CA ASN A 168 1.71 -24.47 -7.79
C ASN A 168 1.28 -23.14 -8.42
N ASP A 169 0.84 -23.13 -9.68
CA ASP A 169 0.25 -21.96 -10.33
C ASP A 169 -1.19 -22.25 -10.80
N LEU A 170 -1.97 -21.18 -10.94
CA LEU A 170 -3.30 -21.26 -11.55
C LEU A 170 -3.14 -21.31 -13.08
N VAL A 171 -3.82 -22.28 -13.69
CA VAL A 171 -3.76 -22.52 -15.15
C VAL A 171 -4.65 -21.56 -15.96
N TRP A 172 -5.32 -20.63 -15.28
CA TRP A 172 -6.13 -19.55 -15.88
C TRP A 172 -5.85 -18.21 -15.21
N HIS A 173 -6.25 -17.13 -15.89
CA HIS A 173 -6.18 -15.77 -15.37
C HIS A 173 -7.58 -15.16 -15.33
N LEU A 174 -8.12 -14.98 -14.12
CA LEU A 174 -9.46 -14.42 -13.89
C LEU A 174 -9.38 -13.22 -12.93
N PRO A 175 -9.16 -11.99 -13.45
CA PRO A 175 -9.04 -10.79 -12.63
C PRO A 175 -10.21 -10.55 -11.66
N ASP A 176 -11.45 -10.84 -12.09
CA ASP A 176 -12.63 -10.62 -11.26
C ASP A 176 -12.72 -11.64 -10.11
N ASP A 177 -12.29 -12.89 -10.33
CA ASP A 177 -12.15 -13.87 -9.25
C ASP A 177 -11.11 -13.43 -8.20
N PHE A 178 -9.95 -12.91 -8.62
CA PHE A 178 -8.97 -12.35 -7.68
C PHE A 178 -9.54 -11.17 -6.88
N LYS A 179 -10.38 -10.34 -7.51
CA LYS A 179 -11.06 -9.22 -6.84
C LYS A 179 -12.07 -9.74 -5.82
N ARG A 180 -12.88 -10.74 -6.19
CA ARG A 180 -13.82 -11.43 -5.30
C ARG A 180 -13.12 -12.06 -4.11
N PHE A 181 -12.08 -12.86 -4.36
CA PHE A 181 -11.24 -13.46 -3.33
C PHE A 181 -10.69 -12.41 -2.36
N LYS A 182 -10.16 -11.29 -2.88
CA LYS A 182 -9.66 -10.19 -2.04
C LYS A 182 -10.78 -9.56 -1.21
N GLN A 183 -11.95 -9.32 -1.79
CA GLN A 183 -13.08 -8.70 -1.09
C GLN A 183 -13.59 -9.59 0.05
N LEU A 184 -13.75 -10.89 -0.20
CA LEU A 184 -14.28 -11.83 0.79
C LEU A 184 -13.29 -12.10 1.93
N THR A 185 -12.00 -12.22 1.62
CA THR A 185 -11.00 -12.67 2.61
C THR A 185 -10.34 -11.52 3.40
N THR A 186 -10.57 -10.26 3.04
CA THR A 186 -9.87 -9.14 3.73
C THR A 186 -10.33 -9.03 5.18
N GLY A 187 -9.39 -8.82 6.10
CA GLY A 187 -9.66 -8.73 7.54
C GLY A 187 -9.71 -10.08 8.26
N HIS A 188 -9.74 -11.18 7.50
CA HIS A 188 -9.91 -12.53 8.03
C HIS A 188 -8.61 -13.34 8.06
N TYR A 189 -8.67 -14.47 8.77
CA TYR A 189 -7.66 -15.52 8.74
C TYR A 189 -7.81 -16.34 7.47
N ILE A 190 -6.71 -16.56 6.76
CA ILE A 190 -6.65 -17.43 5.59
C ILE A 190 -5.79 -18.65 5.91
N ILE A 191 -6.41 -19.82 5.87
CA ILE A 191 -5.85 -21.12 6.23
C ILE A 191 -5.46 -21.85 4.96
N MET A 192 -4.19 -22.22 4.86
CA MET A 192 -3.65 -22.85 3.67
C MET A 192 -2.58 -23.89 3.95
N GLY A 193 -2.26 -24.69 2.95
CA GLY A 193 -1.15 -25.65 3.00
C GLY A 193 0.17 -24.98 2.64
N ARG A 194 1.27 -25.61 3.06
CA ARG A 194 2.65 -25.18 2.75
C ARG A 194 2.86 -24.81 1.28
N LYS A 195 2.47 -25.70 0.35
CA LYS A 195 2.67 -25.49 -1.10
C LYS A 195 1.92 -24.26 -1.63
N THR A 196 0.68 -24.06 -1.17
CA THR A 196 -0.12 -22.88 -1.52
C THR A 196 0.53 -21.61 -0.99
N PHE A 197 1.02 -21.61 0.25
CA PHE A 197 1.74 -20.46 0.79
C PHE A 197 3.01 -20.12 -0.02
N GLU A 198 3.77 -21.13 -0.44
CA GLU A 198 5.00 -20.96 -1.23
C GLU A 198 4.73 -20.45 -2.66
N SER A 199 3.52 -20.60 -3.19
CA SER A 199 3.13 -20.03 -4.49
C SER A 199 2.98 -18.51 -4.45
N PHE A 200 2.76 -17.92 -3.27
CA PHE A 200 2.53 -16.50 -3.17
C PHE A 200 3.83 -15.71 -3.33
N PRO A 201 3.88 -14.74 -4.27
CA PRO A 201 5.08 -13.91 -4.45
C PRO A 201 5.32 -12.99 -3.25
N LYS A 202 4.28 -12.70 -2.47
CA LYS A 202 4.31 -11.89 -1.25
C LYS A 202 3.07 -12.19 -0.40
N LEU A 203 3.16 -11.87 0.89
CA LEU A 203 2.01 -11.90 1.79
C LEU A 203 0.90 -10.99 1.27
N LEU A 204 -0.32 -11.49 1.41
CA LEU A 204 -1.53 -10.77 1.05
C LEU A 204 -1.87 -9.72 2.12
N PRO A 205 -2.01 -8.43 1.76
CA PRO A 205 -2.24 -7.38 2.76
C PRO A 205 -3.58 -7.58 3.47
N ASN A 206 -3.64 -7.13 4.72
CA ASN A 206 -4.82 -7.15 5.59
C ASN A 206 -5.41 -8.55 5.81
N ARG A 207 -4.57 -9.59 5.81
CA ARG A 207 -4.96 -10.99 6.02
C ARG A 207 -3.96 -11.70 6.91
N ILE A 208 -4.45 -12.50 7.84
CA ILE A 208 -3.61 -13.29 8.73
C ILE A 208 -3.40 -14.66 8.08
N HIS A 209 -2.16 -14.97 7.74
CA HIS A 209 -1.85 -16.23 7.05
C HIS A 209 -1.62 -17.33 8.09
N VAL A 210 -2.34 -18.43 7.96
CA VAL A 210 -2.16 -19.64 8.77
C VAL A 210 -1.77 -20.79 7.84
N VAL A 211 -0.58 -21.34 8.05
CA VAL A 211 0.02 -22.36 7.19
C VAL A 211 0.05 -23.69 7.92
N ILE A 212 -0.64 -24.68 7.37
CA ILE A 212 -0.63 -26.06 7.87
C ILE A 212 0.54 -26.81 7.21
N SER A 213 1.44 -27.35 8.03
CA SER A 213 2.59 -28.13 7.59
C SER A 213 2.90 -29.25 8.58
N ARG A 214 3.17 -30.45 8.06
CA ARG A 214 3.65 -31.59 8.86
C ARG A 214 5.13 -31.46 9.25
N ASN A 215 5.87 -30.57 8.59
CA ASN A 215 7.27 -30.32 8.92
C ASN A 215 7.34 -29.36 10.12
N THR A 216 7.72 -29.90 11.28
CA THR A 216 7.84 -29.15 12.54
C THR A 216 8.91 -28.07 12.53
N ASN A 217 9.87 -28.14 11.60
CA ASN A 217 10.94 -27.15 11.44
C ASN A 217 10.63 -26.12 10.36
N TYR A 218 9.46 -26.20 9.70
CA TYR A 218 9.08 -25.26 8.66
C TYR A 218 8.81 -23.87 9.24
N GLN A 219 9.32 -22.84 8.57
CA GLN A 219 9.15 -21.45 8.95
C GLN A 219 8.55 -20.69 7.78
N ALA A 220 7.54 -19.88 8.06
CA ALA A 220 6.87 -19.04 7.08
C ALA A 220 6.88 -17.59 7.59
N PRO A 221 7.86 -16.76 7.19
CA PRO A 221 7.97 -15.39 7.69
C PRO A 221 6.68 -14.59 7.48
N GLY A 222 6.14 -14.03 8.57
CA GLY A 222 4.90 -13.25 8.58
C GLY A 222 3.60 -14.08 8.48
N ALA A 223 3.70 -15.41 8.60
CA ALA A 223 2.57 -16.31 8.74
C ALA A 223 2.68 -17.15 10.03
N ILE A 224 1.56 -17.67 10.49
CA ILE A 224 1.46 -18.56 11.64
C ILE A 224 1.53 -20.00 11.13
N VAL A 225 2.52 -20.78 11.56
CA VAL A 225 2.66 -22.19 11.16
C VAL A 225 2.05 -23.09 12.23
N VAL A 226 1.19 -24.01 11.79
CA VAL A 226 0.53 -25.02 12.64
C VAL A 226 0.59 -26.40 11.97
N GLN A 227 0.27 -27.46 12.70
CA GLN A 227 0.40 -28.83 12.22
C GLN A 227 -0.93 -29.47 11.82
N THR A 228 -2.05 -28.96 12.36
CA THR A 228 -3.39 -29.54 12.15
C THR A 228 -4.42 -28.48 11.79
N MET A 229 -5.55 -28.93 11.21
CA MET A 229 -6.70 -28.06 10.92
C MET A 229 -7.31 -27.51 12.22
N GLN A 230 -7.37 -28.32 13.27
CA GLN A 230 -7.90 -27.93 14.57
C GLN A 230 -7.07 -26.80 15.21
N ASP A 231 -5.74 -26.88 15.11
CA ASP A 231 -4.86 -25.81 15.58
C ASP A 231 -5.06 -24.52 14.78
N ALA A 232 -5.25 -24.63 13.45
CA ALA A 232 -5.52 -23.49 12.59
C ALA A 232 -6.82 -22.77 12.99
N LEU A 233 -7.89 -23.54 13.23
CA LEU A 233 -9.17 -23.01 13.68
C LEU A 233 -9.10 -22.45 15.10
N ALA A 234 -8.33 -23.07 16.01
CA ALA A 234 -8.12 -22.55 17.36
C ALA A 234 -7.42 -21.18 17.36
N ILE A 235 -6.47 -20.97 16.44
CA ILE A 235 -5.83 -19.67 16.22
C ILE A 235 -6.84 -18.65 15.68
N ALA A 236 -7.72 -19.07 14.77
CA ALA A 236 -8.74 -18.22 14.17
C ALA A 236 -10.01 -18.07 15.01
N LYS A 237 -10.09 -18.59 16.25
CA LYS A 237 -11.33 -18.69 17.05
C LYS A 237 -12.11 -17.36 17.27
N ASN A 238 -11.43 -16.22 17.17
CA ASN A 238 -12.02 -14.90 17.36
C ASN A 238 -12.38 -14.22 16.02
N ASP A 239 -12.14 -14.91 14.91
CA ASP A 239 -12.58 -14.52 13.59
C ASP A 239 -13.99 -15.09 13.36
N GLU A 240 -14.92 -14.22 12.98
CA GLU A 240 -16.30 -14.60 12.66
C GLU A 240 -16.35 -15.47 11.40
N ASN A 241 -15.42 -15.28 10.45
CA ASN A 241 -15.39 -16.01 9.18
C ASN A 241 -13.97 -16.33 8.69
N PRO A 242 -13.28 -17.33 9.27
CA PRO A 242 -12.01 -17.79 8.73
C PRO A 242 -12.20 -18.51 7.39
N PHE A 243 -11.26 -18.29 6.47
CA PHE A 243 -11.29 -18.86 5.13
C PHE A 243 -10.25 -19.96 4.94
N ILE A 244 -10.68 -21.13 4.47
CA ILE A 244 -9.80 -22.19 3.99
C ILE A 244 -9.58 -22.00 2.49
N ILE A 245 -8.33 -21.76 2.10
CA ILE A 245 -7.96 -21.39 0.72
C ILE A 245 -7.14 -22.48 0.01
N GLY A 246 -7.13 -23.69 0.56
CA GLY A 246 -6.52 -24.87 -0.06
C GLY A 246 -5.05 -25.10 0.28
N GLY A 247 -4.28 -25.88 -0.49
CA GLY A 247 -4.65 -26.61 -1.69
C GLY A 247 -5.44 -27.91 -1.44
N GLY A 248 -5.42 -28.83 -2.40
CA GLY A 248 -6.29 -30.02 -2.43
C GLY A 248 -6.37 -30.83 -1.13
N GLU A 249 -5.25 -31.11 -0.47
CA GLU A 249 -5.26 -31.82 0.83
C GLU A 249 -5.95 -31.01 1.95
N ILE A 250 -5.77 -29.69 1.96
CA ILE A 250 -6.37 -28.81 2.96
C ILE A 250 -7.86 -28.65 2.72
N TYR A 251 -8.31 -28.57 1.46
CA TYR A 251 -9.74 -28.59 1.14
C TYR A 251 -10.41 -29.88 1.59
N LYS A 252 -9.76 -31.04 1.42
CA LYS A 252 -10.27 -32.32 1.93
C LYS A 252 -10.46 -32.30 3.46
N LEU A 253 -9.49 -31.75 4.20
CA LEU A 253 -9.63 -31.55 5.65
C LEU A 253 -10.70 -30.50 5.99
N GLY A 254 -10.90 -29.53 5.12
CA GLY A 254 -11.88 -28.45 5.28
C GLY A 254 -13.33 -28.91 5.16
N LEU A 255 -13.61 -29.94 4.35
CA LEU A 255 -14.97 -30.46 4.16
C LEU A 255 -15.66 -30.88 5.46
N ASP A 256 -14.92 -31.44 6.42
CA ASP A 256 -15.48 -31.91 7.69
C ASP A 256 -15.93 -30.75 8.60
N VAL A 257 -15.30 -29.59 8.45
CA VAL A 257 -15.42 -28.45 9.38
C VAL A 257 -16.08 -27.22 8.79
N ALA A 258 -16.11 -27.08 7.47
CA ALA A 258 -16.67 -25.91 6.80
C ALA A 258 -18.20 -25.86 6.90
N ASN A 259 -18.72 -24.64 6.97
CA ASN A 259 -20.14 -24.32 6.93
C ASN A 259 -20.57 -23.81 5.56
N CYS A 260 -19.67 -23.14 4.84
CA CYS A 260 -19.92 -22.53 3.53
C CYS A 260 -18.80 -22.88 2.54
N ILE A 261 -19.14 -22.91 1.25
CA ILE A 261 -18.18 -22.98 0.14
C ILE A 261 -18.47 -21.84 -0.83
N GLU A 262 -17.47 -21.00 -1.06
CA GLU A 262 -17.45 -19.98 -2.10
C GLU A 262 -16.60 -20.49 -3.27
N LEU A 263 -17.25 -21.06 -4.28
CA LEU A 263 -16.59 -21.67 -5.42
C LEU A 263 -16.74 -20.82 -6.67
N THR A 264 -15.64 -20.55 -7.35
CA THR A 264 -15.65 -20.05 -8.73
C THR A 264 -15.44 -21.23 -9.66
N ARG A 265 -16.49 -21.64 -10.40
CA ARG A 265 -16.44 -22.71 -11.38
C ARG A 265 -16.04 -22.14 -12.74
N VAL A 266 -14.85 -22.50 -13.23
CA VAL A 266 -14.38 -22.12 -14.57
C VAL A 266 -14.84 -23.17 -15.57
N HIS A 267 -15.61 -22.78 -16.57
CA HIS A 267 -16.23 -23.70 -17.54
C HIS A 267 -15.24 -24.15 -18.63
N SER A 268 -14.19 -24.82 -18.20
CA SER A 268 -13.19 -25.48 -19.04
C SER A 268 -12.49 -26.57 -18.24
N ASP A 269 -12.00 -27.59 -18.94
CA ASP A 269 -11.14 -28.62 -18.36
C ASP A 269 -9.68 -28.19 -18.40
N PHE A 270 -8.95 -28.51 -17.34
CA PHE A 270 -7.52 -28.20 -17.25
C PHE A 270 -6.72 -29.39 -16.73
N GLU A 271 -5.46 -29.50 -17.17
CA GLU A 271 -4.50 -30.40 -16.53
C GLU A 271 -4.05 -29.82 -15.19
N ALA A 272 -4.16 -30.60 -14.13
CA ALA A 272 -3.82 -30.18 -12.78
C ALA A 272 -3.18 -31.31 -11.97
N ASP A 273 -2.35 -30.93 -10.98
CA ASP A 273 -1.80 -31.84 -9.96
C ASP A 273 -2.57 -31.77 -8.63
N ALA A 274 -3.43 -30.75 -8.49
CA ALA A 274 -4.31 -30.56 -7.36
C ALA A 274 -5.76 -30.40 -7.81
N PHE A 275 -6.67 -31.07 -7.10
CA PHE A 275 -8.10 -31.04 -7.39
C PHE A 275 -8.89 -30.61 -6.15
N PHE A 276 -9.96 -29.86 -6.39
CA PHE A 276 -10.97 -29.57 -5.39
C PHE A 276 -11.75 -30.86 -5.10
N PRO A 277 -12.12 -31.14 -3.84
CA PRO A 277 -12.89 -32.35 -3.55
C PRO A 277 -14.29 -32.27 -4.14
N GLU A 278 -14.90 -33.42 -4.39
CA GLU A 278 -16.27 -33.49 -4.89
C GLU A 278 -17.26 -32.92 -3.86
N ILE A 279 -18.20 -32.11 -4.34
CA ILE A 279 -19.25 -31.53 -3.50
C ILE A 279 -20.44 -32.47 -3.52
N ASP A 280 -20.64 -33.17 -2.40
CA ASP A 280 -21.81 -34.03 -2.20
C ASP A 280 -23.09 -33.18 -2.05
N GLN A 281 -24.05 -33.39 -2.95
CA GLN A 281 -25.33 -32.68 -2.96
C GLN A 281 -26.24 -33.08 -1.80
N ASP A 282 -25.98 -34.21 -1.12
CA ASP A 282 -26.72 -34.58 0.07
C ASP A 282 -26.28 -33.73 1.28
N THR A 283 -24.99 -33.38 1.33
CA THR A 283 -24.38 -32.57 2.40
C THR A 283 -24.45 -31.06 2.14
N TRP A 284 -24.37 -30.63 0.88
CA TRP A 284 -24.28 -29.22 0.48
C TRP A 284 -25.48 -28.77 -0.34
N GLU A 285 -26.01 -27.60 -0.02
CA GLU A 285 -27.08 -26.93 -0.74
C GLU A 285 -26.52 -25.70 -1.48
N LEU A 286 -26.79 -25.59 -2.78
CA LEU A 286 -26.47 -24.39 -3.56
C LEU A 286 -27.48 -23.29 -3.22
N ILE A 287 -27.01 -22.16 -2.69
CA ILE A 287 -27.87 -21.05 -2.24
C ILE A 287 -27.75 -19.80 -3.12
N GLN A 288 -26.66 -19.65 -3.87
CA GLN A 288 -26.45 -18.53 -4.78
C GLN A 288 -25.61 -18.95 -5.99
N GLU A 289 -25.97 -18.40 -7.14
CA GLU A 289 -25.30 -18.62 -8.41
C GLU A 289 -25.25 -17.31 -9.20
N GLU A 290 -24.08 -16.95 -9.75
CA GLU A 290 -23.89 -15.78 -10.61
C GLU A 290 -22.96 -16.14 -11.78
N PHE A 291 -23.52 -16.14 -12.99
CA PHE A 291 -22.80 -16.49 -14.22
C PHE A 291 -22.08 -15.28 -14.83
N HIS A 292 -20.84 -15.49 -15.26
CA HIS A 292 -20.02 -14.53 -15.99
C HIS A 292 -19.59 -15.12 -17.33
N ASP A 293 -19.97 -14.45 -18.41
CA ASP A 293 -19.58 -14.83 -19.76
C ASP A 293 -18.14 -14.39 -20.09
N VAL A 294 -17.62 -14.88 -21.22
CA VAL A 294 -16.35 -14.44 -21.79
C VAL A 294 -16.41 -12.95 -22.11
N ASP A 295 -15.36 -12.21 -21.76
CA ASP A 295 -15.21 -10.80 -22.09
C ASP A 295 -13.74 -10.47 -22.46
N ASP A 296 -13.45 -9.19 -22.68
CA ASP A 296 -12.09 -8.73 -23.02
C ASP A 296 -11.01 -9.06 -21.97
N LYS A 297 -11.42 -9.35 -20.72
CA LYS A 297 -10.54 -9.65 -19.57
C LYS A 297 -10.49 -11.13 -19.23
N HIS A 298 -11.53 -11.89 -19.56
CA HIS A 298 -11.74 -13.27 -19.13
C HIS A 298 -11.82 -14.19 -20.35
N LYS A 299 -10.81 -15.04 -20.55
CA LYS A 299 -10.74 -15.98 -21.68
C LYS A 299 -11.72 -17.15 -21.57
N PHE A 300 -12.21 -17.43 -20.36
CA PHE A 300 -13.10 -18.54 -20.06
C PHE A 300 -14.32 -18.00 -19.32
N PRO A 301 -15.54 -18.49 -19.62
CA PRO A 301 -16.70 -18.18 -18.81
C PRO A 301 -16.57 -18.88 -17.45
N PHE A 302 -17.12 -18.27 -16.41
CA PHE A 302 -17.08 -18.82 -15.06
C PHE A 302 -18.34 -18.46 -14.28
N THR A 303 -18.64 -19.23 -13.24
CA THR A 303 -19.80 -19.02 -12.37
C THR A 303 -19.35 -18.93 -10.93
N TYR A 304 -19.82 -17.92 -10.21
CA TYR A 304 -19.74 -17.89 -8.75
C TYR A 304 -20.85 -18.74 -8.16
N LEU A 305 -20.48 -19.68 -7.31
CA LEU A 305 -21.37 -20.61 -6.63
C LEU A 305 -21.14 -20.49 -5.13
N THR A 306 -22.21 -20.27 -4.38
CA THR A 306 -22.17 -20.31 -2.92
C THR A 306 -22.98 -21.50 -2.43
N TYR A 307 -22.30 -22.42 -1.75
CA TYR A 307 -22.92 -23.55 -1.08
C TYR A 307 -22.96 -23.32 0.43
N LYS A 308 -24.04 -23.79 1.04
CA LYS A 308 -24.17 -23.88 2.49
C LYS A 308 -24.32 -25.34 2.87
N ARG A 309 -23.69 -25.74 3.97
CA ARG A 309 -23.89 -27.07 4.54
C ARG A 309 -25.33 -27.19 5.07
N LYS A 310 -26.00 -28.29 4.75
CA LYS A 310 -27.34 -28.60 5.27
C LYS A 310 -27.33 -28.89 6.75
#